data_AF-A0A7K2P9B6-F1
#
_entry.id   AF-A0A7K2P9B6-F1
#
_cell.length_a   1.000
_cell.length_b   1.000
_cell.length_c   1.000
_cell.angle_alpha   90.00
_cell.angle_beta   90.00
_cell.angle_gamma   90.00
#
_symmetry.space_group_name_H-M   'P 1'
#
loop_
_entity.id
_entity.type
_entity.pdbx_description
1 polymer ?
#
loop_
_entity_poly.entity_id
_entity_poly.type
_entity_poly.pdbx_seq_one_letter_code
_entity_poly.pdbx_strand_id
1 'polypeptide(L)' 'MLVAVVRLQRRPGAHRVHAGPDGVYCPGERSAARAVERAADGVPVAPKVWRDLTERAGEYGITPPGTV' A
#
# COMPACT_ATOMS: atom_id res chain seq x y z
N MET A 1 12.42 9.28 18.85
CA MET A 1 11.28 8.34 18.83
C MET A 1 11.48 7.17 17.86
N LEU A 2 12.00 7.39 16.64
CA LEU A 2 12.23 6.34 15.62
C LEU A 2 13.13 5.18 16.10
N VAL A 3 14.19 5.48 16.85
CA VAL A 3 15.13 4.48 17.40
C VAL A 3 14.46 3.54 18.43
N ALA A 4 13.45 4.02 19.16
CA ALA A 4 12.75 3.23 20.17
C ALA A 4 11.79 2.20 19.54
N VAL A 5 11.11 2.56 18.43
CA VAL A 5 10.23 1.64 17.68
C VAL A 5 11.05 0.52 17.05
N VAL A 6 12.18 0.83 16.41
CA VAL A 6 13.09 -0.18 15.84
C VAL A 6 13.62 -1.13 16.92
N ARG A 7 13.93 -0.61 18.11
CA ARG A 7 14.44 -1.41 19.24
C ARG A 7 13.35 -2.26 19.91
N LEU A 8 12.08 -1.86 19.80
CA LEU A 8 10.93 -2.65 20.26
C LEU A 8 10.60 -3.79 19.29
N GLN A 9 10.69 -3.55 17.97
CA GLN A 9 10.44 -4.58 16.95
C GLN A 9 11.47 -5.70 16.92
N ARG A 10 12.70 -5.46 17.42
CA ARG A 10 13.76 -6.49 17.53
C ARG A 10 13.72 -7.28 18.84
N ARG A 11 12.73 -7.08 19.72
CA ARG A 11 12.63 -7.87 20.95
C ARG A 11 11.95 -9.22 20.68
N PRO A 12 12.62 -10.35 20.96
CA PRO A 12 11.99 -11.66 20.83
C PRO A 12 10.83 -11.78 21.82
N GLY A 13 9.64 -12.19 21.32
CA GLY A 13 8.52 -12.64 22.15
C GLY A 13 7.31 -11.70 22.35
N ALA A 14 7.29 -10.48 21.81
CA ALA A 14 6.23 -9.50 22.15
C ALA A 14 5.38 -8.93 20.99
N HIS A 15 5.55 -9.39 19.74
CA HIS A 15 4.83 -8.81 18.60
C HIS A 15 4.00 -9.86 17.85
N ARG A 16 2.74 -9.51 17.53
CA ARG A 16 1.90 -10.27 16.60
C ARG A 16 2.53 -10.17 15.22
N VAL A 17 3.35 -11.14 14.87
CA VAL A 17 3.84 -11.34 13.51
C VAL A 17 2.85 -12.15 12.70
N HIS A 18 2.88 -11.96 11.39
CA HIS A 18 2.08 -12.74 10.45
C HIS A 18 3.02 -13.50 9.53
N ALA A 19 2.85 -14.83 9.47
CA ALA A 19 3.46 -15.64 8.43
C ALA A 19 2.74 -15.36 7.10
N GLY A 20 3.50 -14.97 6.09
CA GLY A 20 3.10 -14.95 4.69
C GLY A 20 3.80 -16.06 3.91
N PRO A 21 3.43 -16.23 2.62
CA PRO A 21 4.04 -17.24 1.76
C PRO A 21 5.56 -17.09 1.64
N ASP A 22 6.09 -15.87 1.75
CA ASP A 22 7.50 -15.55 1.53
C ASP A 22 8.28 -15.21 2.81
N GLY A 23 7.66 -15.32 3.99
CA GLY A 23 8.32 -15.03 5.27
C GLY A 23 7.43 -14.52 6.39
N VAL A 24 8.03 -14.07 7.48
CA VAL A 24 7.35 -13.55 8.67
C VAL A 24 7.45 -12.02 8.67
N TYR A 25 6.31 -11.34 8.81
CA TYR A 25 6.23 -9.89 8.69
C TYR A 25 5.62 -9.25 9.94
N CYS A 26 6.13 -8.06 10.28
CA CYS A 26 5.46 -7.20 11.24
C CYS A 26 4.18 -6.59 10.62
N PRO A 27 3.18 -6.25 11.44
CA PRO A 27 2.02 -5.49 10.98
C PRO A 27 2.47 -4.18 10.32
N GLY A 28 1.95 -3.92 9.12
CA GLY A 28 2.26 -2.72 8.34
C GLY A 28 3.51 -2.81 7.45
N GLU A 29 4.43 -3.76 7.70
CA GLU A 29 5.70 -3.86 6.97
C GLU A 29 5.49 -4.04 5.45
N ARG A 30 4.67 -5.01 5.05
CA ARG A 30 4.37 -5.25 3.62
C ARG A 30 3.62 -4.09 2.97
N SER A 31 2.74 -3.41 3.71
CA SER A 31 2.02 -2.26 3.17
C SER A 31 2.95 -1.06 2.96
N ALA A 32 3.92 -0.86 3.86
CA ALA A 32 4.94 0.16 3.71
C ALA A 32 5.86 -0.14 2.52
N ALA A 33 6.30 -1.39 2.36
CA ALA A 33 7.08 -1.82 1.19
C ALA A 33 6.33 -1.56 -0.13
N ARG A 34 5.06 -1.99 -0.22
CA ARG A 34 4.21 -1.71 -1.40
C ARG A 34 3.97 -0.22 -1.65
N ALA A 35 3.95 0.61 -0.62
CA ALA A 35 3.78 2.04 -0.79
C ALA A 35 4.98 2.68 -1.49
N VAL A 36 6.19 2.19 -1.20
CA VAL A 36 7.42 2.62 -1.89
C VAL A 36 7.39 2.23 -3.37
N GLU A 37 7.04 0.97 -3.67
CA GLU A 37 6.89 0.49 -5.05
C GLU A 37 5.89 1.34 -5.85
N ARG A 38 4.69 1.56 -5.29
CA ARG A 38 3.63 2.34 -5.95
C ARG A 38 3.95 3.82 -6.11
N ALA A 39 4.80 4.37 -5.25
CA ALA A 39 5.27 5.74 -5.38
C ALA A 39 6.20 5.90 -6.59
N ALA A 40 6.96 4.85 -6.93
CA ALA A 40 7.86 4.83 -8.08
C ALA A 40 7.12 4.46 -9.38
N ASP A 41 6.32 3.39 -9.35
CA ASP A 41 5.77 2.76 -10.56
C ASP A 41 4.31 3.15 -10.85
N GLY A 42 3.68 3.90 -9.93
CA GLY A 42 2.25 4.18 -9.96
C GLY A 42 1.41 3.11 -9.25
N VAL A 43 0.14 3.44 -9.00
CA VAL A 43 -0.80 2.53 -8.32
C VAL A 43 -1.54 1.70 -9.37
N PRO A 44 -1.43 0.36 -9.35
CA PRO A 44 -2.20 -0.46 -10.27
C PRO A 44 -3.69 -0.41 -9.90
N VAL A 45 -4.51 0.05 -10.83
CA VAL A 45 -5.98 0.10 -10.73
C VAL A 45 -6.57 -0.89 -11.72
N ALA A 46 -7.44 -1.78 -11.25
CA ALA A 46 -8.09 -2.75 -12.13
C ALA A 46 -8.95 -2.02 -13.19
N PRO A 47 -9.02 -2.49 -14.45
CA PRO A 47 -9.76 -1.80 -15.52
C PRO A 47 -11.23 -1.53 -15.18
N LYS A 48 -11.90 -2.46 -14.49
CA LYS A 48 -13.28 -2.28 -14.02
C LYS A 48 -13.41 -1.11 -13.04
N VAL A 49 -12.45 -0.97 -12.13
CA VAL A 49 -12.42 0.11 -11.12
C VAL A 49 -12.09 1.44 -11.80
N TRP A 50 -11.13 1.45 -12.73
CA TRP A 50 -10.80 2.65 -13.48
C TRP A 50 -12.00 3.19 -14.26
N ARG A 51 -12.70 2.32 -15.00
CA ARG A 51 -13.92 2.69 -15.73
C ARG A 51 -14.95 3.34 -14.82
N ASP A 52 -15.28 2.67 -13.71
CA ASP A 52 -16.27 3.15 -12.73
C ASP A 52 -15.89 4.51 -12.14
N LEU A 53 -14.59 4.75 -11.88
CA LEU A 53 -14.10 6.06 -11.44
C LEU A 53 -14.24 7.14 -12.52
N THR A 54 -13.89 6.82 -13.78
CA THR A 54 -13.96 7.78 -14.89
C THR A 54 -15.38 8.13 -15.30
N GLU A 55 -16.31 7.18 -15.24
CA GLU A 55 -17.74 7.40 -15.52
C GLU A 55 -18.33 8.36 -14.48
N ARG A 56 -18.09 8.10 -13.19
CA ARG A 56 -18.52 9.00 -12.12
C ARG A 56 -17.87 10.37 -12.20
N ALA A 57 -16.58 10.45 -12.54
CA ALA A 57 -15.90 11.73 -12.70
C ALA A 57 -16.59 12.60 -13.78
N GLY A 58 -17.07 11.98 -14.86
CA GLY A 58 -17.86 12.63 -15.90
C GLY A 58 -19.17 13.26 -15.39
N GLU A 59 -19.88 12.61 -14.46
CA GLU A 59 -21.10 13.15 -13.84
C GLU A 59 -20.84 14.46 -13.09
N TYR A 60 -19.62 14.64 -12.57
CA TYR A 60 -19.20 15.85 -11.86
C TYR A 60 -18.39 16.83 -12.73
N GLY A 61 -18.25 16.57 -14.04
CA GLY A 61 -17.46 17.40 -14.95
C GLY A 61 -15.95 17.39 -14.65
N ILE A 62 -15.46 16.34 -14.00
CA ILE A 62 -14.04 16.17 -13.65
C ILE A 62 -13.36 15.39 -14.78
N THR A 63 -12.35 15.98 -15.42
CA THR A 63 -11.51 15.29 -16.40
C THR A 63 -10.46 14.43 -15.69
N PRO A 64 -10.49 13.09 -15.85
CA PRO A 64 -9.48 12.21 -15.26
C PRO A 64 -8.10 12.42 -15.91
N PRO A 65 -7.00 12.10 -15.20
CA PRO A 65 -5.68 12.08 -15.81
C PRO A 65 -5.59 11.00 -16.90
N GLY A 66 -4.68 11.19 -17.87
CA GLY A 66 -4.35 10.15 -18.84
C GLY A 66 -3.74 8.92 -18.16
N THR A 67 -3.94 7.75 -18.75
CA THR A 67 -3.29 6.52 -18.31
C THR A 67 -1.87 6.45 -18.84
N VAL A 68 -0.93 5.97 -18.02
CA VAL A 68 0.47 5.70 -18.39
C VAL A 68 0.66 4.26 -18.84
#